data_AF-A0A4R8PV28-F1
#
_entry.id   AF-A0A4R8PV28-F1
#
_cell.length_a   1.000
_cell.length_b   1.000
_cell.length_c   1.000
_cell.angle_alpha   90.00
_cell.angle_beta   90.00
_cell.angle_gamma   90.00
#
_symmetry.space_group_name_H-M   'P 1'
#
loop_
_entity.id
_entity.type
_entity.pdbx_description
1 polymer ?
#
loop_
_entity_poly.entity_id
_entity_poly.type
_entity_poly.pdbx_seq_one_letter_code
_entity_poly.pdbx_strand_id
1 'polypeptide(L)'
;MAYIADLLNESTREAALLELSKKREQVPELALILWHSFGVMTSLLQEIISVYTLLNPSQLTAAASNRVCNALALLQCVASHNDTRTLFLNAHIPLFLYPFLNTTSKSRPFEYLRLTSLGVIGALVKNDSSEVINFLLTTEIIPLCLRIMETGSELSKTVAIFIVQKILLDDNGLNYICATYERFYAVGTVLSNMVAQLVEQQTARLLKHVVRCFLRLSDNARAREALRQCLPEPLRDATFSSVLRDDAATKRCLAQLLINLSDNVVEPSQAGHHGL
;
A
#
# COMPACT_ATOMS: atom_id res chain seq x y z
N MET A 1 -2.42 14.66 -28.49
CA MET A 1 -2.82 13.60 -29.43
C MET A 1 -1.64 12.93 -30.12
N ALA A 2 -0.66 13.66 -30.70
CA ALA A 2 0.50 13.03 -31.35
C ALA A 2 1.22 11.97 -30.47
N TYR A 3 1.62 12.34 -29.24
CA TYR A 3 2.25 11.38 -28.32
C TYR A 3 1.40 10.15 -27.97
N ILE A 4 0.07 10.23 -28.05
CA ILE A 4 -0.80 9.09 -27.78
C ILE A 4 -0.69 8.08 -28.94
N ALA A 5 -0.66 8.56 -30.19
CA ALA A 5 -0.42 7.71 -31.35
C ALA A 5 1.01 7.14 -31.34
N ASP A 6 2.00 7.93 -30.91
CA ASP A 6 3.39 7.51 -30.81
C ASP A 6 3.63 6.37 -29.80
N LEU A 7 2.71 6.15 -28.84
CA LEU A 7 2.79 4.98 -27.94
C LEU A 7 2.62 3.65 -28.68
N LEU A 8 1.91 3.63 -29.81
CA LEU A 8 1.62 2.41 -30.55
C LEU A 8 2.84 1.90 -31.32
N ASN A 9 3.74 2.79 -31.72
CA ASN A 9 4.94 2.45 -32.46
C ASN A 9 6.14 2.31 -31.51
N GLU A 10 6.77 1.12 -31.53
CA GLU A 10 7.88 0.77 -30.64
C GLU A 10 9.06 1.76 -30.73
N SER A 11 9.35 2.31 -31.91
CA SER A 11 10.47 3.25 -32.09
C SER A 11 10.24 4.63 -31.48
N THR A 12 8.98 5.06 -31.36
CA THR A 12 8.61 6.37 -30.80
C THR A 12 8.10 6.28 -29.37
N ARG A 13 7.72 5.09 -28.92
CA ARG A 13 7.04 4.86 -27.64
C ARG A 13 7.83 5.36 -26.44
N GLU A 14 9.15 5.14 -26.41
CA GLU A 14 9.97 5.55 -25.26
C GLU A 14 9.94 7.07 -25.02
N ALA A 15 10.07 7.85 -26.09
CA ALA A 15 9.98 9.31 -26.02
C ALA A 15 8.56 9.76 -25.63
N ALA A 16 7.53 9.12 -26.18
CA ALA A 16 6.14 9.41 -25.86
C ALA A 16 5.80 9.12 -24.39
N LEU A 17 6.28 8.00 -23.83
CA LEU A 17 6.12 7.64 -22.42
C LEU A 17 6.69 8.74 -21.50
N LEU A 18 7.90 9.22 -21.80
CA LEU A 18 8.56 10.26 -21.03
C LEU A 18 7.79 11.59 -21.07
N GLU A 19 7.33 12.00 -22.24
CA GLU A 19 6.62 13.29 -22.38
C GLU A 19 5.21 13.25 -21.78
N LEU A 20 4.50 12.12 -21.93
CA LEU A 20 3.19 11.94 -21.30
C LEU A 20 3.29 11.83 -19.79
N SER A 21 4.31 11.15 -19.24
CA SER A 21 4.46 11.00 -17.79
C SER A 21 4.68 12.35 -17.09
N LYS A 22 5.40 13.29 -17.72
CA LYS A 22 5.57 14.68 -17.25
C LYS A 22 4.29 15.50 -17.30
N LYS A 23 3.39 15.21 -18.24
CA LYS A 23 2.15 15.97 -18.49
C LYS A 23 0.94 15.46 -17.71
N ARG A 24 1.08 14.38 -16.93
CA ARG A 24 -0.03 13.74 -16.21
C ARG A 24 -0.83 14.66 -15.28
N GLU A 25 -0.20 15.70 -14.74
CA GLU A 25 -0.86 16.68 -13.85
C GLU A 25 -1.45 17.88 -14.62
N GLN A 26 -1.01 18.08 -15.86
CA GLN A 26 -1.41 19.22 -16.71
C GLN A 26 -2.63 18.92 -17.58
N VAL A 27 -2.95 17.63 -17.76
CA VAL A 27 -4.03 17.16 -18.63
C VAL A 27 -5.00 16.33 -17.79
N PRO A 28 -6.08 16.93 -17.25
CA PRO A 28 -7.05 16.24 -16.39
C PRO A 28 -7.66 15.00 -17.06
N GLU A 29 -7.96 15.12 -18.36
CA GLU A 29 -8.59 14.06 -19.17
C GLU A 29 -7.62 12.98 -19.64
N LEU A 30 -6.34 13.02 -19.24
CA LEU A 30 -5.34 12.09 -19.75
C LEU A 30 -5.69 10.63 -19.47
N ALA A 31 -6.25 10.34 -18.30
CA ALA A 31 -6.68 8.99 -17.95
C ALA A 31 -7.73 8.44 -18.93
N LEU A 32 -8.75 9.24 -19.28
CA LEU A 32 -9.77 8.87 -20.26
C LEU A 32 -9.15 8.67 -21.64
N ILE A 33 -8.28 9.59 -22.06
CA ILE A 33 -7.60 9.49 -23.36
C ILE A 33 -6.75 8.22 -23.44
N LEU A 34 -5.97 7.91 -22.41
CA LEU A 34 -5.13 6.70 -22.36
C LEU A 34 -5.99 5.43 -22.43
N TRP A 35 -7.10 5.40 -21.69
CA TRP A 35 -7.95 4.22 -21.62
C TRP A 35 -8.72 3.96 -22.93
N HIS A 36 -9.33 5.00 -23.50
CA HIS A 36 -10.22 4.88 -24.66
C HIS A 36 -9.50 4.96 -26.01
N SER A 37 -8.22 5.34 -26.04
CA SER A 37 -7.44 5.31 -27.28
C SER A 37 -7.06 3.88 -27.64
N PHE A 38 -7.34 3.51 -28.89
CA PHE A 38 -7.06 2.18 -29.43
C PHE A 38 -5.60 1.77 -29.20
N GLY A 39 -5.39 0.58 -28.64
CA GLY A 39 -4.07 -0.05 -28.47
C GLY A 39 -3.19 0.52 -27.35
N VAL A 40 -3.53 1.67 -26.75
CA VAL A 40 -2.66 2.34 -25.77
C VAL A 40 -2.46 1.50 -24.51
N MET A 41 -3.53 0.99 -23.91
CA MET A 41 -3.42 0.13 -22.72
C MET A 41 -2.62 -1.15 -23.01
N THR A 42 -2.76 -1.72 -24.21
CA THR A 42 -1.96 -2.86 -24.67
C THR A 42 -0.48 -2.51 -24.76
N SER A 43 -0.13 -1.35 -25.32
CA SER A 43 1.26 -0.87 -25.38
C SER A 43 1.84 -0.64 -23.98
N LEU A 44 1.07 -0.08 -23.03
CA LEU A 44 1.52 0.09 -21.64
C LEU A 44 1.77 -1.26 -20.94
N LEU A 45 0.90 -2.25 -21.17
CA LEU A 45 1.11 -3.61 -20.64
C LEU A 45 2.33 -4.29 -21.27
N GLN A 46 2.58 -4.07 -22.56
CA GLN A 46 3.78 -4.60 -23.23
C GLN A 46 5.07 -4.07 -22.59
N GLU A 47 5.09 -2.81 -22.16
CA GLU A 47 6.23 -2.21 -21.44
C GLU A 47 6.45 -2.83 -20.05
N ILE A 48 5.40 -3.33 -19.39
CA ILE A 48 5.54 -4.07 -18.14
C ILE A 48 6.11 -5.46 -18.41
N ILE A 49 5.53 -6.18 -19.38
CA ILE A 49 5.87 -7.58 -19.66
C ILE A 49 7.30 -7.70 -20.19
N SER A 50 7.78 -6.74 -20.98
CA SER A 50 9.14 -6.73 -21.51
C SER A 50 10.23 -6.71 -20.42
N VAL A 51 9.87 -6.25 -19.22
CA VAL A 51 10.79 -6.17 -18.08
C VAL A 51 10.85 -7.48 -17.27
N TYR A 52 9.88 -8.40 -17.43
CA TYR A 52 9.80 -9.61 -16.60
C TYR A 52 11.05 -10.49 -16.67
N THR A 53 11.65 -10.62 -17.84
CA THR A 53 12.88 -11.41 -18.04
C THR A 53 14.10 -10.80 -17.33
N LEU A 54 14.04 -9.51 -16.99
CA LEU A 54 15.11 -8.78 -16.30
C LEU A 54 14.98 -8.81 -14.77
N LEU A 55 13.88 -9.37 -14.24
CA LEU A 55 13.65 -9.45 -12.80
C LEU A 55 14.44 -10.60 -12.16
N ASN A 56 14.51 -11.73 -12.86
CA ASN A 56 15.20 -12.94 -12.42
C ASN A 56 15.95 -13.63 -13.59
N PRO A 57 17.30 -13.61 -13.61
CA PRO A 57 18.20 -12.97 -12.64
C PRO A 57 18.06 -11.44 -12.65
N SER A 58 18.44 -10.77 -11.55
CA SER A 58 18.23 -9.33 -11.36
C SER A 58 19.11 -8.45 -12.26
N GLN A 59 18.76 -8.35 -13.54
CA GLN A 59 19.51 -7.69 -14.62
C GLN A 59 18.91 -6.33 -15.04
N LEU A 60 17.92 -5.82 -14.31
CA LEU A 60 17.27 -4.55 -14.61
C LEU A 60 18.26 -3.36 -14.61
N THR A 61 18.42 -2.71 -15.76
CA THR A 61 19.24 -1.52 -15.91
C THR A 61 18.48 -0.25 -15.48
N ALA A 62 19.22 0.84 -15.22
CA ALA A 62 18.61 2.13 -14.90
C ALA A 62 17.72 2.67 -16.05
N ALA A 63 18.16 2.51 -17.30
CA ALA A 63 17.41 2.94 -18.48
C ALA A 63 16.09 2.15 -18.62
N ALA A 64 16.15 0.82 -18.51
CA ALA A 64 14.95 -0.03 -18.58
C ALA A 64 13.97 0.27 -17.43
N SER A 65 14.47 0.45 -16.20
CA SER A 65 13.66 0.85 -15.05
C SER A 65 12.98 2.21 -15.26
N ASN A 66 13.71 3.22 -15.75
CA ASN A 66 13.14 4.54 -16.03
C ASN A 66 12.02 4.47 -17.09
N ARG A 67 12.24 3.70 -18.17
CA ARG A 67 11.27 3.53 -19.25
C ARG A 67 9.98 2.90 -18.75
N VAL A 68 10.05 1.76 -18.06
CA VAL A 68 8.82 1.12 -17.52
C VAL A 68 8.17 1.97 -16.43
N CYS A 69 8.93 2.70 -15.61
CA CYS A 69 8.36 3.59 -14.61
C CYS A 69 7.57 4.76 -15.23
N ASN A 70 7.93 5.23 -16.43
CA ASN A 70 7.09 6.18 -17.16
C ASN A 70 5.75 5.55 -17.56
N ALA A 71 5.73 4.29 -18.00
CA ALA A 71 4.48 3.57 -18.27
C ALA A 71 3.65 3.37 -16.98
N LEU A 72 4.29 2.97 -15.87
CA LEU A 72 3.64 2.86 -14.56
C LEU A 72 3.04 4.18 -14.08
N ALA A 73 3.70 5.31 -14.33
CA ALA A 73 3.17 6.64 -14.00
C ALA A 73 1.90 6.98 -14.78
N LEU A 74 1.77 6.52 -16.03
CA LEU A 74 0.54 6.66 -16.82
C LEU A 74 -0.55 5.72 -16.31
N LEU A 75 -0.22 4.47 -15.94
CA LEU A 75 -1.17 3.56 -15.31
C LEU A 75 -1.65 4.08 -13.94
N GLN A 76 -0.79 4.77 -13.19
CA GLN A 76 -1.18 5.46 -11.97
C GLN A 76 -2.24 6.54 -12.23
N CYS A 77 -2.10 7.30 -13.33
CA CYS A 77 -3.09 8.29 -13.76
C CYS A 77 -4.45 7.62 -14.03
N VAL A 78 -4.45 6.53 -14.81
CA VAL A 78 -5.66 5.73 -15.10
C VAL A 78 -6.30 5.16 -13.83
N ALA A 79 -5.50 4.62 -12.91
CA ALA A 79 -5.98 4.09 -11.63
C ALA A 79 -6.57 5.18 -10.70
N SER A 80 -6.06 6.41 -10.79
CA SER A 80 -6.51 7.52 -9.96
C SER A 80 -7.82 8.16 -10.42
N HIS A 81 -8.17 8.06 -11.70
CA HIS A 81 -9.34 8.72 -12.27
C HIS A 81 -10.65 7.96 -12.02
N ASN A 82 -11.73 8.68 -11.69
CA ASN A 82 -12.99 8.06 -11.25
C ASN A 82 -13.61 7.12 -12.30
N ASP A 83 -13.59 7.53 -13.57
CA ASP A 83 -14.29 6.79 -14.62
C ASP A 83 -13.50 5.57 -15.15
N THR A 84 -12.17 5.57 -15.00
CA THR A 84 -11.32 4.48 -15.50
C THR A 84 -10.88 3.52 -14.41
N ARG A 85 -10.99 3.89 -13.14
CA ARG A 85 -10.55 3.06 -12.00
C ARG A 85 -11.21 1.68 -11.97
N THR A 86 -12.53 1.63 -12.06
CA THR A 86 -13.27 0.36 -12.05
C THR A 86 -12.94 -0.47 -13.29
N LEU A 87 -12.76 0.17 -14.45
CA LEU A 87 -12.34 -0.52 -15.67
C LEU A 87 -10.93 -1.11 -15.54
N PHE A 88 -10.01 -0.35 -14.95
CA PHE A 88 -8.64 -0.78 -14.65
C PHE A 88 -8.59 -1.97 -13.68
N LEU A 89 -9.44 -1.94 -12.65
CA LEU A 89 -9.59 -3.02 -11.69
C LEU A 89 -10.16 -4.29 -12.34
N ASN A 90 -11.24 -4.15 -13.12
CA ASN A 90 -11.91 -5.26 -13.82
C ASN A 90 -11.02 -5.90 -14.88
N ALA A 91 -10.12 -5.12 -15.49
CA ALA A 91 -9.10 -5.63 -16.40
C ALA A 91 -7.95 -6.37 -15.69
N HIS A 92 -7.96 -6.48 -14.35
CA HIS A 92 -6.95 -7.16 -13.54
C HIS A 92 -5.51 -6.64 -13.77
N ILE A 93 -5.37 -5.39 -14.25
CA ILE A 93 -4.06 -4.77 -14.52
C ILE A 93 -3.15 -4.72 -13.28
N PRO A 94 -3.64 -4.51 -12.04
CA PRO A 94 -2.78 -4.54 -10.86
C PRO A 94 -1.93 -5.81 -10.72
N LEU A 95 -2.42 -6.96 -11.19
CA LEU A 95 -1.71 -8.24 -11.07
C LEU A 95 -0.41 -8.27 -11.89
N PHE A 96 -0.33 -7.49 -12.97
CA PHE A 96 0.91 -7.35 -13.75
C PHE A 96 2.02 -6.62 -12.97
N LEU A 97 1.68 -5.95 -11.86
CA LEU A 97 2.66 -5.21 -11.04
C LEU A 97 3.24 -6.07 -9.92
N TYR A 98 2.63 -7.20 -9.58
CA TYR A 98 3.06 -8.02 -8.46
C TYR A 98 4.42 -8.66 -8.65
N PRO A 99 4.84 -9.11 -9.86
CA PRO A 99 6.21 -9.53 -10.10
C PRO A 99 7.24 -8.45 -9.73
N PHE A 100 6.94 -7.17 -9.96
CA PHE A 100 7.81 -6.05 -9.58
C PHE A 100 7.90 -5.89 -8.06
N LEU A 101 6.75 -5.93 -7.37
CA LEU A 101 6.67 -5.91 -5.91
C LEU A 101 7.33 -7.14 -5.27
N ASN A 102 7.48 -8.23 -6.03
CA ASN A 102 8.10 -9.45 -5.55
C ASN A 102 9.63 -9.44 -5.52
N THR A 103 10.25 -8.46 -6.18
CA THR A 103 11.71 -8.35 -6.28
C THR A 103 12.36 -7.98 -4.94
N THR A 104 13.56 -8.50 -4.68
CA THR A 104 14.31 -8.28 -3.43
C THR A 104 15.62 -7.51 -3.62
N SER A 105 16.08 -7.32 -4.87
CA SER A 105 17.30 -6.56 -5.17
C SER A 105 17.20 -5.12 -4.64
N LYS A 106 18.20 -4.69 -3.88
CA LYS A 106 18.31 -3.34 -3.28
C LYS A 106 18.95 -2.31 -4.21
N SER A 107 19.25 -2.68 -5.46
CA SER A 107 19.81 -1.72 -6.42
C SER A 107 18.80 -0.62 -6.75
N ARG A 108 19.31 0.58 -7.07
CA ARG A 108 18.46 1.75 -7.37
C ARG A 108 17.39 1.50 -8.45
N PRO A 109 17.66 0.79 -9.57
CA PRO A 109 16.63 0.48 -10.56
C PRO A 109 15.45 -0.32 -10.01
N PHE A 110 15.73 -1.27 -9.11
CA PHE A 110 14.70 -2.13 -8.50
C PHE A 110 13.92 -1.41 -7.39
N GLU A 111 14.58 -0.59 -6.57
CA GLU A 111 13.89 0.26 -5.58
C GLU A 111 12.92 1.23 -6.27
N TYR A 112 13.36 1.87 -7.35
CA TYR A 112 12.51 2.78 -8.12
C TYR A 112 11.32 2.07 -8.78
N LEU A 113 11.55 0.88 -9.33
CA LEU A 113 10.50 0.04 -9.91
C LEU A 113 9.43 -0.33 -8.86
N ARG A 114 9.84 -0.79 -7.67
CA ARG A 114 8.91 -1.12 -6.57
C ARG A 114 8.14 0.10 -6.09
N LEU A 115 8.81 1.22 -5.87
CA LEU A 115 8.17 2.46 -5.41
C LEU A 115 7.11 2.94 -6.40
N THR A 116 7.42 2.93 -7.70
CA THR A 116 6.48 3.37 -8.74
C THR A 116 5.29 2.40 -8.86
N SER A 117 5.54 1.09 -8.76
CA SER A 117 4.49 0.06 -8.76
C SER A 117 3.55 0.21 -7.55
N LEU A 118 4.11 0.43 -6.35
CA LEU A 118 3.33 0.74 -5.15
C LEU A 118 2.52 2.04 -5.32
N GLY A 119 3.03 3.02 -6.07
CA GLY A 119 2.31 4.24 -6.40
C GLY A 119 1.00 4.00 -7.16
N VAL A 120 0.97 3.00 -8.05
CA VAL A 120 -0.25 2.59 -8.77
C VAL A 120 -1.26 1.97 -7.81
N ILE A 121 -0.83 1.02 -6.97
CA ILE A 121 -1.70 0.38 -5.97
C ILE A 121 -2.21 1.41 -4.94
N GLY A 122 -1.33 2.30 -4.49
CA GLY A 122 -1.65 3.41 -3.60
C GLY A 122 -2.70 4.36 -4.18
N ALA A 123 -2.69 4.59 -5.49
CA ALA A 123 -3.72 5.39 -6.16
C ALA A 123 -5.10 4.71 -6.16
N LEU A 124 -5.15 3.38 -6.32
CA LEU A 124 -6.41 2.62 -6.28
C LEU A 124 -7.08 2.71 -4.91
N VAL A 125 -6.32 2.49 -3.83
CA VAL A 125 -6.87 2.46 -2.46
C VAL A 125 -7.15 3.86 -1.88
N LYS A 126 -6.76 4.93 -2.58
CA LYS A 126 -6.90 6.30 -2.07
C LYS A 126 -8.36 6.75 -1.90
N ASN A 127 -9.27 6.20 -2.70
CA ASN A 127 -10.68 6.60 -2.75
C ASN A 127 -11.59 5.76 -1.84
N ASP A 128 -11.02 4.93 -0.95
CA ASP A 128 -11.78 4.18 0.06
C ASP A 128 -12.89 3.29 -0.52
N SER A 129 -12.69 2.77 -1.74
CA SER A 129 -13.63 1.83 -2.38
C SER A 129 -13.46 0.42 -1.84
N SER A 130 -14.51 -0.12 -1.20
CA SER A 130 -14.53 -1.50 -0.71
C SER A 130 -14.40 -2.53 -1.84
N GLU A 131 -14.80 -2.21 -3.07
CA GLU A 131 -14.59 -3.08 -4.25
C GLU A 131 -13.09 -3.28 -4.52
N VAL A 132 -12.32 -2.19 -4.47
CA VAL A 132 -10.85 -2.23 -4.60
C VAL A 132 -10.24 -3.04 -3.47
N ILE A 133 -10.70 -2.85 -2.23
CA ILE A 133 -10.19 -3.62 -1.08
C ILE A 133 -10.49 -5.11 -1.27
N ASN A 134 -11.72 -5.49 -1.63
CA ASN A 134 -12.09 -6.88 -1.85
C ASN A 134 -11.24 -7.54 -2.94
N PHE A 135 -11.02 -6.86 -4.07
CA PHE A 135 -10.10 -7.33 -5.11
C PHE A 135 -8.69 -7.59 -4.55
N LEU A 136 -8.14 -6.64 -3.81
CA LEU A 136 -6.80 -6.72 -3.23
C LEU A 136 -6.66 -7.87 -2.21
N LEU A 137 -7.69 -8.12 -1.40
CA LEU A 137 -7.71 -9.22 -0.43
C LEU A 137 -7.62 -10.60 -1.10
N THR A 138 -8.20 -10.75 -2.29
CA THR A 138 -8.19 -12.02 -3.04
C THR A 138 -6.90 -12.28 -3.82
N THR A 139 -5.97 -11.32 -3.83
CA THR A 139 -4.81 -11.33 -4.75
C THR A 139 -3.46 -11.21 -4.02
N GLU A 140 -3.39 -11.50 -2.72
CA GLU A 140 -2.13 -11.58 -1.95
C GLU A 140 -1.31 -10.26 -1.93
N ILE A 141 -1.94 -9.08 -2.02
CA ILE A 141 -1.20 -7.81 -1.89
C ILE A 141 -0.59 -7.61 -0.49
N ILE A 142 -1.23 -8.16 0.55
CA ILE A 142 -0.82 -7.97 1.95
C ILE A 142 0.59 -8.55 2.19
N PRO A 143 0.88 -9.83 1.88
CA PRO A 143 2.24 -10.37 1.98
C PRO A 143 3.30 -9.52 1.24
N LEU A 144 3.00 -9.03 0.04
CA LEU A 144 3.91 -8.18 -0.74
C LEU A 144 4.20 -6.86 -0.01
N CYS A 145 3.16 -6.20 0.51
CA CYS A 145 3.31 -4.96 1.27
C CYS A 145 4.07 -5.18 2.57
N LEU A 146 3.78 -6.25 3.32
CA LEU A 146 4.46 -6.56 4.58
C LEU A 146 5.97 -6.77 4.39
N ARG A 147 6.39 -7.49 3.35
CA ARG A 147 7.81 -7.64 3.04
C ARG A 147 8.47 -6.30 2.71
N ILE A 148 7.81 -5.44 1.93
CA ILE A 148 8.36 -4.12 1.60
C ILE A 148 8.41 -3.21 2.83
N MET A 149 7.41 -3.27 3.72
CA MET A 149 7.40 -2.58 5.00
C MET A 149 8.58 -2.98 5.89
N GLU A 150 9.01 -4.23 5.82
CA GLU A 150 10.15 -4.73 6.59
C GLU A 150 11.50 -4.32 6.00
N THR A 151 11.71 -4.55 4.69
CA THR A 151 13.06 -4.46 4.09
C THR A 151 13.27 -3.36 3.04
N GLY A 152 12.23 -2.64 2.63
CA GLY A 152 12.29 -1.63 1.56
C GLY A 152 12.95 -0.30 1.97
N SER A 153 13.16 0.59 1.01
CA SER A 153 13.51 1.99 1.28
C SER A 153 12.41 2.71 2.08
N GLU A 154 12.77 3.79 2.79
CA GLU A 154 11.83 4.56 3.62
C GLU A 154 10.58 5.03 2.85
N LEU A 155 10.77 5.49 1.60
CA LEU A 155 9.67 5.88 0.73
C LEU A 155 8.77 4.68 0.38
N SER A 156 9.35 3.55 0.01
CA SER A 156 8.60 2.32 -0.28
C SER A 156 7.85 1.81 0.95
N LYS A 157 8.49 1.83 2.14
CA LYS A 157 7.85 1.50 3.41
C LYS A 157 6.63 2.39 3.67
N THR A 158 6.76 3.70 3.42
CA THR A 158 5.69 4.68 3.60
C THR A 158 4.48 4.37 2.72
N VAL A 159 4.70 4.05 1.44
CA VAL A 159 3.58 3.73 0.53
C VAL A 159 2.98 2.36 0.85
N ALA A 160 3.81 1.37 1.19
CA ALA A 160 3.33 0.03 1.54
C ALA A 160 2.48 0.04 2.82
N ILE A 161 2.92 0.72 3.89
CA ILE A 161 2.11 0.85 5.10
C ILE A 161 0.85 1.68 4.86
N PHE A 162 0.88 2.68 3.98
CA PHE A 162 -0.33 3.41 3.59
C PHE A 162 -1.36 2.48 2.93
N ILE A 163 -0.94 1.57 2.05
CA ILE A 163 -1.83 0.57 1.43
C ILE A 163 -2.41 -0.36 2.49
N VAL A 164 -1.58 -0.93 3.37
CA VAL A 164 -2.04 -1.80 4.47
C VAL A 164 -2.99 -1.05 5.41
N GLN A 165 -2.73 0.22 5.70
CA GLN A 165 -3.61 1.05 6.51
C GLN A 165 -4.97 1.24 5.84
N LYS A 166 -5.01 1.49 4.52
CA LYS A 166 -6.27 1.61 3.77
C LYS A 166 -7.06 0.30 3.77
N ILE A 167 -6.39 -0.84 3.64
CA ILE A 167 -7.03 -2.15 3.80
C ILE A 167 -7.61 -2.31 5.20
N LEU A 168 -6.85 -1.99 6.26
CA LEU A 168 -7.34 -2.09 7.64
C LEU A 168 -8.52 -1.16 7.94
N LEU A 169 -8.60 0.01 7.31
CA LEU A 169 -9.70 0.96 7.51
C LEU A 169 -11.03 0.42 7.00
N ASP A 170 -11.03 -0.43 5.97
CA ASP A 170 -12.21 -1.13 5.49
C ASP A 170 -12.59 -2.31 6.42
N ASP A 171 -13.88 -2.51 6.68
CA ASP A 171 -14.34 -3.56 7.59
C ASP A 171 -14.03 -4.98 7.08
N ASN A 172 -14.09 -5.22 5.77
CA ASN A 172 -13.72 -6.52 5.20
C ASN A 172 -12.22 -6.76 5.33
N GLY A 173 -11.40 -5.72 5.14
CA GLY A 173 -9.95 -5.79 5.32
C GLY A 173 -9.54 -6.04 6.77
N LEU A 174 -10.15 -5.35 7.74
CA LEU A 174 -9.93 -5.61 9.16
C LEU A 174 -10.32 -7.06 9.52
N ASN A 175 -11.52 -7.49 9.12
CA ASN A 175 -11.99 -8.85 9.39
C ASN A 175 -11.12 -9.92 8.74
N TYR A 176 -10.61 -9.67 7.52
CA TYR A 176 -9.70 -10.57 6.83
C TYR A 176 -8.37 -10.74 7.59
N ILE A 177 -7.75 -9.64 8.03
CA ILE A 177 -6.47 -9.65 8.76
C ILE A 177 -6.65 -10.31 10.13
N CYS A 178 -7.74 -10.01 10.82
CA CYS A 178 -8.04 -10.57 12.13
C CYS A 178 -8.73 -11.94 12.07
N ALA A 179 -8.92 -12.52 10.88
CA ALA A 179 -9.65 -13.78 10.71
C ALA A 179 -8.94 -14.95 11.41
N THR A 180 -7.62 -15.02 11.25
CA THR A 180 -6.76 -16.07 11.81
C THR A 180 -5.61 -15.47 12.61
N TYR A 181 -5.09 -16.23 13.57
CA TYR A 181 -3.92 -15.83 14.35
C TYR A 181 -2.70 -15.58 13.47
N GLU A 182 -2.48 -16.42 12.45
CA GLU A 182 -1.34 -16.28 11.53
C GLU A 182 -1.35 -14.95 10.77
N ARG A 183 -2.51 -14.53 10.24
CA ARG A 183 -2.63 -13.27 9.51
C ARG A 183 -2.45 -12.06 10.42
N PHE A 184 -3.08 -12.09 11.59
CA PHE A 184 -2.91 -11.03 12.59
C PHE A 184 -1.45 -10.93 13.03
N TYR A 185 -0.82 -12.06 13.34
CA TYR A 185 0.57 -12.10 13.80
C TYR A 185 1.54 -11.63 12.72
N ALA A 186 1.35 -12.02 11.46
CA ALA A 186 2.17 -11.53 10.34
C ALA A 186 2.15 -9.99 10.24
N VAL A 187 0.98 -9.37 10.36
CA VAL A 187 0.86 -7.90 10.36
C VAL A 187 1.45 -7.29 11.64
N GLY A 188 1.11 -7.87 12.81
CA GLY A 188 1.55 -7.38 14.11
C GLY A 188 3.07 -7.40 14.27
N THR A 189 3.74 -8.49 13.89
CA THR A 189 5.21 -8.60 13.95
C THR A 189 5.89 -7.55 13.09
N VAL A 190 5.44 -7.33 11.84
CA VAL A 190 6.04 -6.32 10.97
C VAL A 190 5.83 -4.92 11.53
N LEU A 191 4.63 -4.59 12.04
CA LEU A 191 4.39 -3.30 12.69
C LEU A 191 5.28 -3.11 13.93
N SER A 192 5.47 -4.14 14.76
CA SER A 192 6.36 -4.09 15.91
C SER A 192 7.83 -3.90 15.52
N ASN A 193 8.29 -4.57 14.46
CA ASN A 193 9.64 -4.38 13.90
C ASN A 193 9.83 -2.94 13.39
N MET A 194 8.79 -2.35 12.79
CA MET A 194 8.82 -0.94 12.39
C MET A 194 8.89 0.00 13.59
N VAL A 195 8.17 -0.27 14.69
CA VAL A 195 8.28 0.53 15.92
C VAL A 195 9.72 0.52 16.45
N ALA A 196 10.35 -0.66 16.53
CA ALA A 196 11.74 -0.78 16.95
C ALA A 196 12.69 0.08 16.08
N GLN A 197 12.54 0.05 14.76
CA GLN A 197 13.34 0.89 13.85
C GLN A 197 13.06 2.39 14.05
N LEU A 198 11.82 2.76 14.37
CA LEU A 198 11.42 4.16 14.57
C LEU A 198 12.00 4.78 15.84
N VAL A 199 12.35 3.98 16.85
CA VAL A 199 13.04 4.48 18.05
C VAL A 199 14.36 5.16 17.67
N GLU A 200 15.10 4.58 16.72
CA GLU A 200 16.37 5.14 16.24
C GLU A 200 16.17 6.23 15.18
N GLN A 201 15.28 5.98 14.21
CA GLN A 201 15.12 6.84 13.02
C GLN A 201 14.26 8.08 13.27
N GLN A 202 13.35 8.02 14.25
CA GLN A 202 12.46 9.12 14.62
C GLN A 202 11.61 9.68 13.44
N THR A 203 11.29 8.83 12.45
CA THR A 203 10.53 9.22 11.24
C THR A 203 9.02 9.39 11.52
N ALA A 204 8.57 10.63 11.71
CA ALA A 204 7.18 10.96 12.05
C ALA A 204 6.12 10.40 11.07
N ARG A 205 6.42 10.43 9.77
CA ARG A 205 5.47 9.98 8.73
C ARG A 205 5.13 8.49 8.85
N LEU A 206 6.14 7.65 9.07
CA LEU A 206 5.95 6.21 9.26
C LEU A 206 5.26 5.92 10.59
N LEU A 207 5.67 6.58 11.68
CA LEU A 207 5.06 6.43 13.00
C LEU A 207 3.54 6.70 12.95
N LYS A 208 3.12 7.76 12.25
CA LYS A 208 1.71 8.08 12.04
C LYS A 208 0.91 6.93 11.42
N HIS A 209 1.45 6.26 10.41
CA HIS A 209 0.79 5.11 9.80
C HIS A 209 0.76 3.90 10.74
N VAL A 210 1.87 3.62 11.43
CA VAL A 210 1.97 2.52 12.40
C VAL A 210 0.94 2.67 13.52
N VAL A 211 0.84 3.85 14.13
CA VAL A 211 -0.14 4.15 15.19
C VAL A 211 -1.56 3.95 14.69
N ARG A 212 -1.87 4.40 13.46
CA ARG A 212 -3.20 4.22 12.86
C ARG A 212 -3.55 2.76 12.57
N CYS A 213 -2.57 1.96 12.15
CA CYS A 213 -2.77 0.52 11.96
C CYS A 213 -3.07 -0.17 13.29
N PHE A 214 -2.29 0.10 14.35
CA PHE A 214 -2.56 -0.48 15.67
C PHE A 214 -3.90 -0.02 16.25
N LEU A 215 -4.23 1.28 16.12
CA LEU A 215 -5.54 1.80 16.53
C LEU A 215 -6.67 1.05 15.84
N ARG A 216 -6.60 0.90 14.51
CA ARG A 216 -7.64 0.18 13.76
C ARG A 216 -7.71 -1.31 14.11
N LEU A 217 -6.58 -1.97 14.34
CA LEU A 217 -6.56 -3.35 14.83
C LEU A 217 -7.25 -3.49 16.19
N SER A 218 -7.14 -2.48 17.06
CA SER A 218 -7.80 -2.50 18.37
C SER A 218 -9.34 -2.48 18.30
N ASP A 219 -9.93 -2.11 17.16
CA ASP A 219 -11.39 -2.15 16.98
C ASP A 219 -11.90 -3.60 16.98
N ASN A 220 -11.11 -4.56 16.50
CA ASN A 220 -11.46 -5.98 16.52
C ASN A 220 -11.19 -6.60 17.91
N ALA A 221 -12.20 -7.21 18.53
CA ALA A 221 -12.12 -7.74 19.89
C ALA A 221 -10.98 -8.75 20.10
N ARG A 222 -10.75 -9.68 19.14
CA ARG A 222 -9.68 -10.69 19.23
C ARG A 222 -8.29 -10.06 19.11
N ALA A 223 -8.13 -9.15 18.16
CA ALA A 223 -6.87 -8.43 17.99
C ALA A 223 -6.57 -7.50 19.18
N ARG A 224 -7.60 -6.86 19.74
CA ARG A 224 -7.50 -6.02 20.94
C ARG A 224 -6.95 -6.81 22.13
N GLU A 225 -7.48 -8.00 22.39
CA GLU A 225 -6.98 -8.88 23.45
C GLU A 225 -5.50 -9.21 23.25
N ALA A 226 -5.12 -9.62 22.03
CA ALA A 226 -3.73 -9.91 21.72
C ALA A 226 -2.82 -8.67 21.89
N LEU A 227 -3.27 -7.49 21.46
CA LEU A 227 -2.53 -6.23 21.57
C LEU A 227 -2.31 -5.79 23.03
N ARG A 228 -3.18 -6.17 23.97
CA ARG A 228 -2.90 -5.94 25.40
C ARG A 228 -1.61 -6.63 25.85
N GLN A 229 -1.28 -7.77 25.26
CA GLN A 229 -0.08 -8.53 25.58
C GLN A 229 1.13 -8.14 24.73
N CYS A 230 0.92 -7.83 23.44
CA CYS A 230 2.01 -7.68 22.47
C CYS A 230 2.23 -6.27 21.89
N LEU A 231 1.49 -5.23 22.31
CA LEU A 231 1.77 -3.86 21.86
C LEU A 231 3.21 -3.45 22.27
N PRO A 232 4.04 -2.94 21.34
CA PRO A 232 5.40 -2.51 21.64
C PRO A 232 5.48 -1.46 22.76
N GLU A 233 6.41 -1.65 23.69
CA GLU A 233 6.65 -0.74 24.83
C GLU A 233 6.90 0.72 24.42
N PRO A 234 7.64 1.04 23.33
CA PRO A 234 7.83 2.43 22.89
C PRO A 234 6.54 3.19 22.52
N LEU A 235 5.43 2.47 22.27
CA LEU A 235 4.11 3.08 22.04
C LEU A 235 3.32 3.28 23.35
N ARG A 236 3.75 2.68 24.46
CA ARG A 236 3.12 2.79 25.79
C ARG A 236 3.78 3.86 26.66
N ASP A 237 5.06 4.13 26.41
CA ASP A 237 5.84 5.08 27.19
C ASP A 237 6.00 6.44 26.47
N ALA A 238 6.92 7.25 26.97
CA ALA A 238 7.19 8.58 26.44
C ALA A 238 8.17 8.60 25.25
N THR A 239 8.60 7.45 24.70
CA THR A 239 9.66 7.34 23.67
C THR A 239 9.43 8.25 22.47
N PHE A 240 8.19 8.33 21.97
CA PHE A 240 7.85 9.14 20.80
C PHE A 240 7.31 10.55 21.12
N SER A 241 7.40 11.01 22.37
CA SER A 241 6.83 12.30 22.80
C SER A 241 7.41 13.49 22.02
N SER A 242 8.71 13.44 21.69
CA SER A 242 9.41 14.44 20.90
C SER A 242 8.96 14.45 19.44
N VAL A 243 8.93 13.29 18.78
CA VAL A 243 8.50 13.10 17.39
C VAL A 243 7.07 13.57 17.19
N LEU A 244 6.22 13.28 18.17
CA LEU A 244 4.80 13.58 18.12
C LEU A 244 4.46 15.00 18.58
N ARG A 245 5.44 15.81 19.01
CA ARG A 245 5.19 17.13 19.63
C ARG A 245 4.19 17.97 18.84
N ASP A 246 4.41 18.03 17.53
CA ASP A 246 3.68 18.90 16.59
C ASP A 246 2.62 18.12 15.76
N ASP A 247 2.39 16.82 16.03
CA ASP A 247 1.35 16.00 15.39
C ASP A 247 0.22 15.62 16.37
N ALA A 248 -0.66 16.58 16.65
CA ALA A 248 -1.80 16.41 17.55
C ALA A 248 -2.77 15.31 17.08
N ALA A 249 -2.86 15.03 15.77
CA ALA A 249 -3.72 13.98 15.26
C ALA A 249 -3.20 12.59 15.64
N THR A 250 -1.91 12.34 15.42
CA THR A 250 -1.29 11.06 15.77
C THR A 250 -1.23 10.86 17.29
N LYS A 251 -0.99 11.91 18.08
CA LYS A 251 -1.11 11.86 19.55
C LYS A 251 -2.48 11.39 20.02
N ARG A 252 -3.56 11.94 19.44
CA ARG A 252 -4.93 11.52 19.77
C ARG A 252 -5.18 10.07 19.39
N CYS A 253 -4.70 9.63 18.22
CA CYS A 253 -4.80 8.23 17.81
C CYS A 253 -4.08 7.29 18.78
N LEU A 254 -2.87 7.67 19.23
CA LEU A 254 -2.11 6.86 20.19
C LEU A 254 -2.80 6.81 21.55
N ALA A 255 -3.32 7.93 22.06
CA ALA A 255 -4.08 7.97 23.30
C ALA A 255 -5.34 7.09 23.22
N GLN A 256 -6.09 7.17 22.12
CA GLN A 256 -7.28 6.32 21.91
C GLN A 256 -6.92 4.83 21.86
N LEU A 257 -5.81 4.48 21.21
CA LEU A 257 -5.31 3.10 21.19
C LEU A 257 -5.04 2.60 22.61
N LEU A 258 -4.36 3.40 23.44
CA LEU A 258 -4.08 3.03 24.83
C LEU A 258 -5.36 2.89 25.66
N ILE A 259 -6.35 3.77 25.46
CA ILE A 259 -7.67 3.67 26.10
C ILE A 259 -8.38 2.36 25.71
N ASN A 260 -8.42 2.03 24.41
CA ASN A 260 -9.04 0.79 23.93
C ASN A 260 -8.41 -0.46 24.55
N LEU A 261 -7.13 -0.41 24.91
CA LEU A 261 -6.41 -1.53 25.53
C LEU A 261 -6.50 -1.53 27.06
N SER A 262 -6.77 -0.41 27.72
CA SER A 262 -6.98 -0.34 29.17
C SER A 262 -8.38 -0.80 29.59
N ASP A 263 -9.36 -0.69 28.71
CA ASP A 263 -10.72 -1.14 29.00
C ASP A 263 -10.77 -2.67 29.11
N ASN A 264 -10.84 -3.16 30.34
CA ASN A 264 -11.30 -4.50 30.66
C ASN A 264 -12.81 -4.54 30.36
N VAL A 265 -13.18 -4.84 29.12
CA VAL A 265 -14.55 -5.25 28.81
C VAL A 265 -14.75 -6.59 29.51
N VAL A 266 -15.22 -6.54 30.75
CA VAL A 266 -15.89 -7.67 31.39
C VAL A 266 -17.11 -7.94 30.52
N GLU A 267 -17.06 -8.97 29.68
CA GLU A 267 -18.29 -9.50 29.09
C GLU A 267 -19.27 -9.70 30.24
N PRO A 268 -20.53 -9.25 30.13
CA PRO A 268 -21.51 -9.57 31.15
C PRO A 268 -21.66 -11.08 31.16
N SER A 269 -21.01 -11.72 32.14
CA SER A 269 -21.23 -13.10 32.54
C SER A 269 -22.73 -13.29 32.55
N GLN A 270 -23.24 -14.24 31.78
CA GLN A 270 -24.64 -14.63 31.80
C GLN A 270 -25.03 -14.90 33.25
N ALA A 271 -25.69 -13.91 33.86
CA ALA A 271 -26.17 -13.99 35.21
C ALA A 271 -27.39 -14.91 35.21
N GLY A 272 -27.20 -16.12 35.70
CA GLY A 272 -28.17 -16.90 36.46
C GLY A 272 -29.47 -17.28 35.74
N HIS A 273 -29.51 -18.49 35.18
CA HIS A 273 -30.72 -19.30 35.30
C HIS A 273 -30.45 -20.48 36.25
N HIS A 274 -30.79 -20.25 37.52
CA HIS A 274 -31.06 -21.28 38.53
C HIS A 274 -32.39 -20.93 39.19
N GLY A 275 -33.32 -21.90 39.19
CA GLY A 275 -34.65 -21.85 39.81
C GLY A 275 -35.73 -21.44 38.80
N LEU A 276 -36.75 -22.25 38.51
CA LEU A 276 -37.39 -23.35 39.24
C LEU A 276 -37.55 -24.60 38.37
#